data_AF-A0A934DH18-F1
#
_entry.id   AF-A0A934DH18-F1
#
_cell.length_a   1.000
_cell.length_b   1.000
_cell.length_c   1.000
_cell.angle_alpha   90.00
_cell.angle_beta   90.00
_cell.angle_gamma   90.00
#
_symmetry.space_group_name_H-M   'P 1'
#
loop_
_entity.id
_entity.type
_entity.pdbx_description
1 polymer ?
#
loop_
_entity_poly.entity_id
_entity_poly.type
_entity_poly.pdbx_seq_one_letter_code
_entity_poly.pdbx_strand_id
1 'polypeptide(L)'
;MKRTDISGPDNQRSFNKVLVRSAIVVSLVILGLTLFPFDFTRLGFTPRLAAFVGQRFLPAESLWDDIIVNVVLFVPLGMIFGGLALRRYTGGKSFVLVTMGGALFSCVIEALQLFLPFRFSSIFDIASNTAGSLIGFVLMFLGQARIRGMADRFVRSRATTRLATAFIALLAFFTMLSFPLLHASRFTGWDRTSSFTIGNDASGRRPWFGKISEVAISRMGTSHDEVRKTFSRDELFVADKSNLVCKYEIRNSSPVNSSVSGMPQLVTRRAVAGGRKELVKWLKSKSAAEHLTSSVVSTGRFSLYFTYASDVVSSHAPSSLIAIAKNSEQLNLALTQMGADLIISLRTMATGLEGNKPQFVVPDFFQDTKKHRALITCEKWVLRVYRDSPENVQTFVIGPGLALTNRFLPSYRTLDITSRFADINEVLFALIVTVPLGLISSRMVYVMRRRRLISAAIASAAIVLPALMMGLAIAFMTGRPFDTEHFLRMAILMALSKSLFFLMMVREERFSLASHNGPVSPAVTSTVHEQSY
;
A
#
# COMPACT_ATOMS: atom_id res chain seq x y z
N MET A 1 -5.97 32.38 -44.81
CA MET A 1 -5.64 31.76 -43.50
C MET A 1 -4.28 31.05 -43.62
N LYS A 2 -3.21 31.67 -43.14
CA LYS A 2 -1.90 31.00 -43.01
C LYS A 2 -1.94 30.08 -41.78
N ARG A 3 -1.73 28.77 -41.98
CA ARG A 3 -1.41 27.82 -40.90
C ARG A 3 -0.14 28.34 -40.22
N THR A 4 -0.28 28.93 -39.05
CA THR A 4 0.87 29.25 -38.20
C THR A 4 1.45 27.94 -37.72
N ASP A 5 2.66 27.63 -38.17
CA ASP A 5 3.41 26.46 -37.73
C ASP A 5 3.76 26.65 -36.25
N ILE A 6 3.11 25.89 -35.35
CA ILE A 6 3.16 26.09 -33.88
C ILE A 6 4.46 25.54 -33.27
N SER A 7 5.34 24.91 -34.06
CA SER A 7 6.58 24.27 -33.62
C SER A 7 7.80 25.18 -33.69
N GLY A 8 7.81 26.27 -32.92
CA GLY A 8 9.06 27.01 -32.66
C GLY A 8 10.06 26.17 -31.83
N PRO A 9 11.38 26.33 -32.03
CA PRO A 9 12.43 25.55 -31.35
C PRO A 9 12.37 25.63 -29.81
N ASP A 10 11.87 26.73 -29.25
CA ASP A 10 11.69 26.90 -27.80
C ASP A 10 10.55 26.04 -27.20
N ASN A 11 9.46 25.83 -27.95
CA ASN A 11 8.40 24.88 -27.55
C ASN A 11 8.91 23.45 -27.52
N GLN A 12 9.75 23.11 -28.51
CA GLN A 12 10.38 21.80 -28.59
C GLN A 12 11.24 21.53 -27.34
N ARG A 13 12.05 22.50 -26.91
CA ARG A 13 12.95 22.36 -25.75
C ARG A 13 12.20 22.23 -24.42
N SER A 14 11.15 23.01 -24.21
CA SER A 14 10.36 22.97 -22.97
C SER A 14 9.66 21.62 -22.77
N PHE A 15 9.02 21.10 -23.82
CA PHE A 15 8.34 19.80 -23.76
C PHE A 15 9.29 18.62 -23.52
N ASN A 16 10.52 18.65 -24.06
CA ASN A 16 11.53 17.61 -23.79
C ASN A 16 11.91 17.55 -22.31
N LYS A 17 12.10 18.71 -21.67
CA LYS A 17 12.44 18.77 -20.25
C LYS A 17 11.30 18.20 -19.39
N VAL A 18 10.05 18.50 -19.75
CA VAL A 18 8.87 17.92 -19.09
C VAL A 18 8.87 16.40 -19.24
N LEU A 19 9.06 15.86 -20.45
CA LEU A 19 9.10 14.41 -20.68
C LEU A 19 10.23 13.72 -19.92
N VAL A 20 11.45 14.26 -19.93
CA VAL A 20 12.58 13.67 -19.20
C VAL A 20 12.31 13.68 -17.68
N ARG A 21 11.77 14.78 -17.15
CA ARG A 21 11.42 14.86 -15.73
C ARG A 21 10.31 13.88 -15.35
N SER A 22 9.27 13.79 -16.17
CA SER A 22 8.21 12.80 -16.01
C SER A 22 8.78 11.39 -16.09
N ALA A 23 9.75 11.12 -16.98
CA ALA A 23 10.40 9.82 -17.08
C ALA A 23 11.10 9.46 -15.75
N ILE A 24 11.86 10.39 -15.17
CA ILE A 24 12.54 10.19 -13.89
C ILE A 24 11.52 9.93 -12.78
N VAL A 25 10.51 10.79 -12.65
CA VAL A 25 9.49 10.67 -11.58
C VAL A 25 8.72 9.35 -11.73
N VAL A 26 8.24 9.02 -12.93
CA VAL A 26 7.49 7.78 -13.18
C VAL A 26 8.38 6.56 -12.96
N SER A 27 9.65 6.58 -13.41
CA SER A 27 10.59 5.47 -13.15
C SER A 27 10.85 5.28 -11.66
N LEU A 28 11.04 6.37 -10.91
CA LEU A 28 11.22 6.30 -9.45
C LEU A 28 9.96 5.81 -8.74
N VAL A 29 8.77 6.19 -9.21
CA VAL A 29 7.51 5.66 -8.68
C VAL A 29 7.40 4.17 -8.98
N ILE A 30 7.66 3.73 -10.21
CA ILE A 30 7.63 2.30 -10.57
C ILE A 30 8.65 1.51 -9.74
N LEU A 31 9.92 1.96 -9.66
CA LEU A 31 10.94 1.33 -8.80
C LEU A 31 10.49 1.31 -7.34
N GLY A 32 9.92 2.41 -6.86
CA GLY A 32 9.47 2.53 -5.48
C GLY A 32 8.36 1.55 -5.14
N LEU A 33 7.41 1.36 -6.07
CA LEU A 33 6.31 0.41 -5.92
C LEU A 33 6.80 -1.04 -6.10
N THR A 34 7.63 -1.32 -7.10
CA THR A 34 8.03 -2.70 -7.45
C THR A 34 9.11 -3.27 -6.54
N LEU A 35 9.96 -2.43 -5.94
CA LEU A 35 11.10 -2.87 -5.11
C LEU A 35 10.88 -2.72 -3.61
N PHE A 36 9.77 -2.11 -3.19
CA PHE A 36 9.35 -2.14 -1.80
C PHE A 36 9.32 -3.59 -1.28
N PRO A 37 9.72 -3.87 -0.03
CA PRO A 37 10.10 -2.96 1.06
C PRO A 37 11.55 -2.50 1.06
N PHE A 38 12.31 -2.75 -0.01
CA PHE A 38 13.75 -2.49 -0.08
C PHE A 38 14.57 -3.31 0.94
N ASP A 39 14.04 -4.44 1.39
CA ASP A 39 14.73 -5.37 2.29
C ASP A 39 15.59 -6.36 1.47
N PHE A 40 16.68 -5.82 0.92
CA PHE A 40 17.56 -6.57 0.04
C PHE A 40 18.46 -7.51 0.86
N THR A 41 18.36 -8.81 0.58
CA THR A 41 19.20 -9.85 1.19
C THR A 41 19.71 -10.85 0.15
N ARG A 42 20.91 -11.39 0.41
CA ARG A 42 21.46 -12.51 -0.36
C ARG A 42 20.87 -13.85 0.08
N LEU A 43 20.27 -13.93 1.27
CA LEU A 43 19.68 -15.15 1.78
C LEU A 43 18.52 -15.58 0.87
N GLY A 44 18.54 -16.82 0.39
CA GLY A 44 17.51 -17.35 -0.52
C GLY A 44 17.65 -16.92 -1.99
N PHE A 45 18.74 -16.26 -2.39
CA PHE A 45 18.97 -15.88 -3.79
C PHE A 45 19.02 -17.10 -4.73
N THR A 46 19.85 -18.11 -4.41
CA THR A 46 20.01 -19.32 -5.23
C THR A 46 18.70 -20.05 -5.53
N PRO A 47 17.85 -20.38 -4.52
CA PRO A 47 16.57 -21.02 -4.80
C PRO A 47 15.60 -20.12 -5.58
N ARG A 48 15.60 -18.79 -5.37
CA ARG A 48 14.77 -17.87 -6.18
C ARG A 48 15.23 -17.78 -7.62
N LEU A 49 16.55 -17.73 -7.86
CA LEU A 49 17.13 -17.75 -9.20
C LEU A 49 16.78 -19.07 -9.91
N ALA A 50 16.93 -20.20 -9.22
CA ALA A 50 16.55 -21.51 -9.76
C ALA A 50 15.05 -21.56 -10.09
N ALA A 51 14.19 -20.99 -9.23
CA ALA A 51 12.75 -20.90 -9.48
C ALA A 51 12.43 -20.01 -10.69
N PHE A 52 13.09 -18.85 -10.84
CA PHE A 52 12.94 -17.95 -11.97
C PHE A 52 13.34 -18.61 -13.30
N VAL A 53 14.51 -19.27 -13.32
CA VAL A 53 14.99 -20.00 -14.51
C VAL A 53 14.11 -21.22 -14.81
N GLY A 54 13.60 -21.87 -13.77
CA GLY A 54 12.77 -23.07 -13.85
C GLY A 54 11.27 -22.82 -14.06
N GLN A 55 10.82 -21.58 -14.29
CA GLN A 55 9.40 -21.26 -14.48
C GLN A 55 8.81 -22.06 -15.66
N ARG A 56 8.02 -23.08 -15.34
CA ARG A 56 7.15 -23.79 -16.29
C ARG A 56 5.86 -22.99 -16.46
N PHE A 57 5.31 -22.99 -17.68
CA PHE A 57 4.06 -22.32 -18.09
C PHE A 57 2.80 -22.87 -17.37
N LEU A 58 2.74 -22.82 -16.04
CA LEU A 58 1.56 -23.17 -15.28
C LEU A 58 0.89 -21.88 -14.81
N PRO A 59 -0.37 -21.61 -15.20
CA PRO A 59 -1.08 -20.42 -14.74
C PRO A 59 -1.39 -20.55 -13.25
N ALA A 60 -0.85 -19.64 -12.43
CA ALA A 60 -1.37 -19.41 -11.09
C ALA A 60 -2.75 -18.73 -11.19
N GLU A 61 -3.67 -18.98 -10.26
CA GLU A 61 -5.02 -18.38 -10.30
C GLU A 61 -5.02 -16.84 -10.23
N SER A 62 -3.91 -16.20 -9.84
CA SER A 62 -3.75 -14.73 -9.81
C SER A 62 -3.19 -14.11 -11.10
N LEU A 63 -2.86 -14.90 -12.13
CA LEU A 63 -2.08 -14.45 -13.29
C LEU A 63 -2.68 -13.21 -13.99
N TRP A 64 -4.00 -13.14 -14.11
CA TRP A 64 -4.67 -12.06 -14.85
C TRP A 64 -4.64 -10.71 -14.13
N ASP A 65 -4.81 -10.71 -12.79
CA ASP A 65 -4.68 -9.50 -11.98
C ASP A 65 -3.27 -8.92 -12.11
N ASP A 66 -2.27 -9.79 -12.04
CA ASP A 66 -0.84 -9.44 -12.09
C ASP A 66 -0.48 -8.83 -13.46
N ILE A 67 -0.93 -9.47 -14.56
CA ILE A 67 -0.73 -8.97 -15.93
C ILE A 67 -1.34 -7.58 -16.12
N ILE A 68 -2.62 -7.39 -15.76
CA ILE A 68 -3.31 -6.12 -15.98
C ILE A 68 -2.63 -4.99 -15.22
N VAL A 69 -2.26 -5.23 -13.96
CA VAL A 69 -1.60 -4.22 -13.13
C VAL A 69 -0.25 -3.83 -13.74
N ASN A 70 0.57 -4.81 -14.12
CA ASN A 70 1.90 -4.57 -14.68
C ASN A 70 1.82 -3.80 -16.02
N VAL A 71 0.86 -4.17 -16.87
CA VAL A 71 0.56 -3.42 -18.10
C VAL A 71 0.19 -1.96 -17.78
N VAL A 72 -0.78 -1.73 -16.89
CA VAL A 72 -1.25 -0.37 -16.54
C VAL A 72 -0.13 0.47 -15.92
N LEU A 73 0.72 -0.14 -15.08
CA LEU A 73 1.85 0.53 -14.43
C LEU A 73 2.90 1.04 -15.42
N PHE A 74 3.13 0.29 -16.52
CA PHE A 74 4.14 0.64 -17.52
C PHE A 74 3.61 1.49 -18.69
N VAL A 75 2.29 1.60 -18.89
CA VAL A 75 1.70 2.47 -19.94
C VAL A 75 2.20 3.91 -19.88
N PRO A 76 2.22 4.61 -18.71
CA PRO A 76 2.74 5.96 -18.62
C PRO A 76 4.22 6.07 -19.04
N LEU A 77 5.04 5.08 -18.65
CA LEU A 77 6.46 5.04 -19.02
C LEU A 77 6.63 4.88 -20.54
N GLY A 78 5.86 3.98 -21.15
CA GLY A 78 5.82 3.78 -22.61
C GLY A 78 5.40 5.03 -23.38
N MET A 79 4.41 5.77 -22.87
CA MET A 79 4.01 7.05 -23.46
C MET A 79 5.17 8.06 -23.42
N ILE A 80 5.90 8.15 -22.30
CA ILE A 80 7.00 9.09 -22.12
C ILE A 80 8.19 8.72 -23.02
N PHE A 81 8.61 7.45 -23.00
CA PHE A 81 9.68 6.96 -23.87
C PHE A 81 9.31 7.13 -25.35
N GLY A 82 8.06 6.83 -25.73
CA GLY A 82 7.55 7.09 -27.08
C GLY A 82 7.62 8.57 -27.45
N GLY A 83 7.27 9.46 -26.53
CA GLY A 83 7.32 10.90 -26.75
C GLY A 83 8.74 11.42 -26.98
N LEU A 84 9.73 10.82 -26.29
CA LEU A 84 11.16 11.11 -26.47
C LEU A 84 11.71 10.50 -27.77
N ALA A 85 11.36 9.25 -28.08
CA ALA A 85 11.87 8.52 -29.24
C ALA A 85 11.32 9.06 -30.57
N LEU A 86 10.01 9.30 -30.66
CA LEU A 86 9.32 9.83 -31.85
C LEU A 86 9.76 11.25 -32.24
N ARG A 87 10.58 11.90 -31.40
CA ARG A 87 11.20 13.19 -31.72
C ARG A 87 12.50 13.06 -32.48
N ARG A 88 13.18 11.93 -32.35
CA ARG A 88 14.54 11.72 -32.87
C ARG A 88 14.58 10.64 -33.94
N TYR A 89 13.59 9.76 -33.96
CA TYR A 89 13.55 8.59 -34.83
C TYR A 89 12.18 8.39 -35.48
N THR A 90 12.16 7.58 -36.55
CA THR A 90 10.93 7.15 -37.22
C THR A 90 10.08 6.25 -36.32
N GLY A 91 8.81 6.02 -36.69
CA GLY A 91 7.89 5.17 -35.92
C GLY A 91 8.46 3.78 -35.63
N GLY A 92 9.03 3.10 -36.63
CA GLY A 92 9.62 1.76 -36.46
C GLY A 92 10.83 1.74 -35.53
N LYS A 93 11.79 2.67 -35.68
CA LYS A 93 12.94 2.78 -34.76
C LYS A 93 12.49 3.14 -33.35
N SER A 94 11.50 4.02 -33.22
CA SER A 94 10.92 4.39 -31.91
C SER A 94 10.24 3.21 -31.24
N PHE A 95 9.49 2.39 -32.00
CA PHE A 95 8.87 1.16 -31.51
C PHE A 95 9.93 0.23 -30.91
N VAL A 96 11.02 -0.05 -31.64
CA VAL A 96 12.10 -0.91 -31.15
C VAL A 96 12.72 -0.34 -29.88
N LEU A 97 13.07 0.95 -29.86
CA LEU A 97 13.68 1.59 -28.70
C LEU A 97 12.78 1.59 -27.45
N VAL A 98 11.48 1.83 -27.60
CA VAL A 98 10.54 1.83 -26.46
C VAL A 98 10.29 0.41 -25.95
N THR A 99 10.24 -0.56 -26.86
CA THR A 99 10.13 -1.99 -26.50
C THR A 99 11.36 -2.43 -25.71
N MET A 100 12.56 -2.19 -26.25
CA MET A 100 13.82 -2.55 -25.60
C MET A 100 14.02 -1.79 -24.29
N GLY A 101 13.67 -0.49 -24.24
CA GLY A 101 13.76 0.33 -23.04
C GLY A 101 12.82 -0.15 -21.93
N GLY A 102 11.57 -0.48 -22.28
CA GLY A 102 10.60 -1.06 -21.34
C GLY A 102 11.02 -2.44 -20.83
N ALA A 103 11.45 -3.32 -21.74
CA ALA A 103 11.93 -4.65 -21.41
C ALA A 103 13.18 -4.61 -20.51
N LEU A 104 14.17 -3.79 -20.86
CA LEU A 104 15.39 -3.62 -20.06
C LEU A 104 15.08 -3.08 -18.66
N PHE A 105 14.21 -2.08 -18.56
CA PHE A 105 13.80 -1.54 -17.27
C PHE A 105 13.07 -2.59 -16.42
N SER A 106 12.20 -3.40 -17.04
CA SER A 106 11.57 -4.52 -16.35
C SER A 106 12.60 -5.57 -15.91
N CYS A 107 13.55 -5.95 -16.75
CA CYS A 107 14.61 -6.88 -16.39
C CYS A 107 15.44 -6.38 -15.20
N VAL A 108 15.71 -5.07 -15.12
CA VAL A 108 16.38 -4.47 -13.96
C VAL A 108 15.54 -4.62 -12.70
N ILE A 109 14.23 -4.38 -12.77
CA ILE A 109 13.32 -4.57 -11.64
C ILE A 109 13.30 -6.04 -11.19
N GLU A 110 13.10 -6.97 -12.11
CA GLU A 110 13.08 -8.41 -11.82
C GLU A 110 14.40 -8.90 -11.21
N ALA A 111 15.53 -8.43 -11.74
CA ALA A 111 16.86 -8.77 -11.23
C ALA A 111 17.07 -8.25 -9.80
N LEU A 112 16.58 -7.05 -9.49
CA LEU A 112 16.61 -6.51 -8.13
C LEU A 112 15.66 -7.27 -7.19
N GLN A 113 14.51 -7.74 -7.69
CA GLN A 113 13.56 -8.53 -6.90
C GLN A 113 14.10 -9.91 -6.49
N LEU A 114 15.09 -10.47 -7.21
CA LEU A 114 15.76 -11.71 -6.76
C LEU A 114 16.40 -11.58 -5.37
N PHE A 115 16.77 -10.37 -4.97
CA PHE A 115 17.32 -10.05 -3.66
C PHE A 115 16.24 -9.75 -2.61
N LEU A 116 14.95 -9.79 -2.95
CA LEU A 116 13.86 -9.53 -2.02
C LEU A 116 13.22 -10.86 -1.55
N PRO A 117 13.15 -11.14 -0.24
CA PRO A 117 12.66 -12.42 0.29
C PRO A 117 11.25 -12.83 -0.13
N PHE A 118 10.40 -11.82 -0.23
CA PHE A 118 8.96 -11.98 -0.36
C PHE A 118 8.46 -11.61 -1.76
N ARG A 119 9.36 -11.43 -2.73
CA ARG A 119 9.03 -11.14 -4.14
C ARG A 119 9.43 -12.35 -4.99
N PHE A 120 8.61 -12.60 -6.00
CA PHE A 120 8.86 -13.63 -7.00
C PHE A 120 9.14 -12.92 -8.32
N SER A 121 10.37 -13.03 -8.81
CA SER A 121 10.68 -12.57 -10.15
C SER A 121 9.95 -13.44 -11.18
N SER A 122 9.45 -12.86 -12.27
CA SER A 122 8.63 -13.57 -13.25
C SER A 122 8.87 -13.11 -14.68
N ILE A 123 9.00 -14.08 -15.61
CA ILE A 123 9.09 -13.77 -17.05
C ILE A 123 7.76 -13.15 -17.54
N PHE A 124 6.63 -13.53 -16.93
CA PHE A 124 5.33 -12.94 -17.24
C PHE A 124 5.25 -11.47 -16.85
N ASP A 125 5.97 -11.06 -15.80
CA ASP A 125 6.03 -9.65 -15.38
C ASP A 125 6.86 -8.84 -16.39
N ILE A 126 7.99 -9.39 -16.87
CA ILE A 126 8.76 -8.80 -17.98
C ILE A 126 7.88 -8.63 -19.22
N ALA A 127 7.14 -9.66 -19.61
CA ALA A 127 6.26 -9.62 -20.77
C ALA A 127 5.14 -8.57 -20.60
N SER A 128 4.50 -8.54 -19.43
CA SER A 128 3.39 -7.63 -19.11
C SER A 128 3.83 -6.17 -19.05
N ASN A 129 4.95 -5.90 -18.37
CA ASN A 129 5.57 -4.57 -18.30
C ASN A 129 6.00 -4.08 -19.68
N THR A 130 6.57 -4.97 -20.51
CA THR A 130 6.95 -4.66 -21.90
C THR A 130 5.71 -4.37 -22.75
N ALA A 131 4.64 -5.15 -22.60
CA ALA A 131 3.36 -4.90 -23.26
C ALA A 131 2.74 -3.56 -22.83
N GLY A 132 2.81 -3.21 -21.54
CA GLY A 132 2.43 -1.90 -21.04
C GLY A 132 3.20 -0.76 -21.71
N SER A 133 4.53 -0.90 -21.81
CA SER A 133 5.38 0.07 -22.52
C SER A 133 4.97 0.23 -23.99
N LEU A 134 4.65 -0.88 -24.68
CA LEU A 134 4.18 -0.89 -26.06
C LEU A 134 2.82 -0.19 -26.22
N ILE A 135 1.84 -0.50 -25.37
CA ILE A 135 0.53 0.16 -25.38
C ILE A 135 0.71 1.65 -25.15
N GLY A 136 1.54 2.04 -24.18
CA GLY A 136 1.90 3.43 -23.93
C GLY A 136 2.51 4.11 -25.16
N PHE A 137 3.44 3.44 -25.86
CA PHE A 137 3.99 3.95 -27.12
C PHE A 137 2.90 4.18 -28.17
N VAL A 138 2.01 3.22 -28.39
CA VAL A 138 0.91 3.33 -29.37
C VAL A 138 0.00 4.52 -29.03
N LEU A 139 -0.38 4.68 -27.75
CA LEU A 139 -1.17 5.82 -27.29
C LEU A 139 -0.48 7.15 -27.55
N MET A 140 0.83 7.24 -27.30
CA MET A 140 1.61 8.44 -27.62
C MET A 140 1.74 8.65 -29.13
N PHE A 141 1.98 7.61 -29.92
CA PHE A 141 2.12 7.70 -31.37
C PHE A 141 0.86 8.23 -32.05
N LEU A 142 -0.30 7.68 -31.67
CA LEU A 142 -1.61 8.10 -32.19
C LEU A 142 -2.03 9.46 -31.60
N GLY A 143 -1.67 9.73 -30.34
CA GLY A 143 -2.10 10.90 -29.58
C GLY A 143 -1.15 12.10 -29.62
N GLN A 144 0.04 11.99 -30.25
CA GLN A 144 1.15 12.94 -30.05
C GLN A 144 0.76 14.41 -30.28
N ALA A 145 -0.06 14.70 -31.30
CA ALA A 145 -0.49 16.06 -31.60
C ALA A 145 -1.39 16.62 -30.49
N ARG A 146 -2.33 15.82 -29.98
CA ARG A 146 -3.23 16.22 -28.88
C ARG A 146 -2.46 16.35 -27.56
N ILE A 147 -1.60 15.38 -27.24
CA ILE A 147 -0.81 15.36 -26.00
C ILE A 147 0.15 16.54 -25.95
N ARG A 148 0.89 16.82 -27.05
CA ARG A 148 1.74 18.01 -27.15
C ARG A 148 0.92 19.28 -27.01
N GLY A 149 -0.20 19.39 -27.72
CA GLY A 149 -1.09 20.55 -27.59
C GLY A 149 -1.60 20.75 -26.16
N MET A 150 -1.94 19.68 -25.43
CA MET A 150 -2.34 19.75 -24.03
C MET A 150 -1.19 20.18 -23.11
N ALA A 151 0.00 19.61 -23.27
CA ALA A 151 1.18 19.96 -22.51
C ALA A 151 1.62 21.40 -22.76
N ASP A 152 1.63 21.84 -24.02
CA ASP A 152 1.94 23.23 -24.39
C ASP A 152 0.91 24.19 -23.83
N ARG A 153 -0.38 23.86 -23.88
CA ARG A 153 -1.42 24.64 -23.20
C ARG A 153 -1.21 24.70 -21.71
N PHE A 154 -0.83 23.60 -21.05
CA PHE A 154 -0.58 23.57 -19.61
C PHE A 154 0.63 24.43 -19.23
N VAL A 155 1.76 24.26 -19.93
CA VAL A 155 2.98 25.04 -19.71
C VAL A 155 2.72 26.52 -20.02
N ARG A 156 2.03 26.87 -21.11
CA ARG A 156 1.76 28.27 -21.47
C ARG A 156 0.59 28.88 -20.71
N SER A 157 -0.23 28.06 -20.02
CA SER A 157 -1.40 28.56 -19.29
C SER A 157 -0.96 29.54 -18.22
N ARG A 158 -1.31 30.82 -18.44
CA ARG A 158 -1.36 31.84 -17.39
C ARG A 158 -2.75 31.97 -16.79
N ALA A 159 -3.73 31.24 -17.32
CA ALA A 159 -5.10 31.22 -16.83
C ALA A 159 -5.14 30.39 -15.53
N THR A 160 -4.91 31.07 -14.40
CA THR A 160 -4.97 30.48 -13.06
C THR A 160 -6.29 29.80 -12.79
N THR A 161 -7.40 30.28 -13.35
CA THR A 161 -8.71 29.63 -13.25
C THR A 161 -8.68 28.18 -13.75
N ARG A 162 -8.06 27.90 -14.91
CA ARG A 162 -7.98 26.52 -15.44
C ARG A 162 -7.13 25.61 -14.57
N LEU A 163 -6.02 26.13 -14.04
CA LEU A 163 -5.16 25.39 -13.13
C LEU A 163 -5.87 25.12 -11.80
N ALA A 164 -6.62 26.10 -11.28
CA ALA A 164 -7.43 25.94 -10.08
C ALA A 164 -8.54 24.91 -10.30
N THR A 165 -9.26 24.94 -11.44
CA THR A 165 -10.26 23.92 -11.78
C THR A 165 -9.64 22.54 -11.86
N ALA A 166 -8.47 22.39 -12.50
CA ALA A 166 -7.76 21.11 -12.55
C ALA A 166 -7.32 20.62 -11.17
N PHE A 167 -6.83 21.52 -10.32
CA PHE A 167 -6.45 21.21 -8.93
C PHE A 167 -7.67 20.72 -8.13
N ILE A 168 -8.78 21.44 -8.20
CA ILE A 168 -10.03 21.09 -7.49
C ILE A 168 -10.58 19.77 -8.01
N ALA A 169 -10.63 19.56 -9.32
CA ALA A 169 -11.12 18.32 -9.92
C ALA A 169 -10.26 17.11 -9.49
N LEU A 170 -8.94 17.28 -9.45
CA LEU A 170 -8.03 16.22 -9.04
C LEU A 170 -8.10 15.93 -7.54
N LEU A 171 -8.24 16.98 -6.71
CA LEU A 171 -8.47 16.83 -5.28
C LEU A 171 -9.79 16.12 -4.98
N ALA A 172 -10.87 16.52 -5.67
CA ALA A 172 -12.16 15.85 -5.58
C ALA A 172 -12.06 14.38 -6.02
N PHE A 173 -11.38 14.10 -7.13
CA PHE A 173 -11.15 12.73 -7.61
C PHE A 173 -10.43 11.87 -6.56
N PHE A 174 -9.31 12.35 -5.99
CA PHE A 174 -8.57 11.58 -4.99
C PHE A 174 -9.35 11.42 -3.68
N THR A 175 -10.10 12.44 -3.27
CA THR A 175 -11.01 12.36 -2.13
C THR A 175 -12.09 11.31 -2.39
N MET A 176 -12.72 11.31 -3.57
CA MET A 176 -13.72 10.32 -3.97
C MET A 176 -13.13 8.90 -4.10
N LEU A 177 -11.90 8.77 -4.59
CA LEU A 177 -11.20 7.49 -4.71
C LEU A 177 -10.93 6.85 -3.33
N SER A 178 -10.77 7.67 -2.28
CA SER A 178 -10.58 7.14 -0.93
C SER A 178 -11.80 6.37 -0.39
N PHE A 179 -13.01 6.65 -0.90
CA PHE A 179 -14.25 5.98 -0.47
C PHE A 179 -14.27 4.48 -0.76
N PRO A 180 -14.14 4.01 -2.02
CA PRO A 180 -14.11 2.59 -2.32
C PRO A 180 -12.90 1.89 -1.70
N LEU A 181 -11.75 2.57 -1.59
CA LEU A 181 -10.55 2.01 -0.96
C LEU A 181 -10.76 1.76 0.53
N LEU A 182 -11.35 2.71 1.25
CA LEU A 182 -11.74 2.50 2.64
C LEU A 182 -12.83 1.44 2.75
N HIS A 183 -13.85 1.44 1.90
CA HIS A 183 -14.88 0.40 1.93
C HIS A 183 -14.30 -1.01 1.77
N ALA A 184 -13.22 -1.15 0.99
CA ALA A 184 -12.58 -2.45 0.79
C ALA A 184 -12.03 -3.04 2.10
N SER A 185 -11.57 -2.23 3.04
CA SER A 185 -10.97 -2.76 4.28
C SER A 185 -12.03 -3.26 5.31
N ARG A 186 -13.35 -3.25 4.97
CA ARG A 186 -14.45 -3.64 5.88
C ARG A 186 -14.57 -5.16 6.04
N PHE A 187 -15.17 -5.60 7.14
CA PHE A 187 -15.46 -7.01 7.46
C PHE A 187 -16.74 -7.55 6.81
N THR A 188 -17.37 -6.82 5.89
CA THR A 188 -18.67 -7.19 5.26
C THR A 188 -18.65 -8.54 4.54
N GLY A 189 -17.48 -9.10 4.26
CA GLY A 189 -17.31 -10.38 3.62
C GLY A 189 -17.20 -11.60 4.55
N TRP A 190 -17.32 -11.49 5.89
CA TRP A 190 -17.14 -12.64 6.78
C TRP A 190 -18.23 -13.73 6.57
N ASP A 191 -17.80 -14.98 6.40
CA ASP A 191 -18.72 -16.11 6.23
C ASP A 191 -19.31 -16.54 7.58
N ARG A 192 -20.63 -16.43 7.72
CA ARG A 192 -21.40 -16.76 8.95
C ARG A 192 -21.43 -18.25 9.27
N THR A 193 -21.16 -19.11 8.30
CA THR A 193 -21.11 -20.57 8.45
C THR A 193 -19.76 -21.08 8.97
N SER A 194 -18.81 -20.16 9.22
CA SER A 194 -17.48 -20.50 9.71
C SER A 194 -17.51 -21.18 11.07
N SER A 195 -16.69 -22.21 11.21
CA SER A 195 -16.44 -22.88 12.49
C SER A 195 -15.43 -22.11 13.32
N PHE A 196 -15.53 -22.23 14.65
CA PHE A 196 -14.55 -21.69 15.58
C PHE A 196 -13.66 -22.83 16.10
N THR A 197 -12.35 -22.63 16.04
CA THR A 197 -11.36 -23.66 16.34
C THR A 197 -10.23 -23.11 17.20
N ILE A 198 -9.71 -23.96 18.08
CA ILE A 198 -8.60 -23.66 19.00
C ILE A 198 -7.61 -24.83 18.97
N GLY A 199 -6.34 -24.55 18.72
CA GLY A 199 -5.24 -25.52 18.63
C GLY A 199 -5.10 -26.23 17.28
N ASN A 200 -5.87 -25.83 16.25
CA ASN A 200 -5.72 -26.31 14.88
C ASN A 200 -6.41 -25.34 13.90
N ASP A 201 -6.31 -25.61 12.60
CA ASP A 201 -7.11 -24.94 11.57
C ASP A 201 -8.48 -25.63 11.39
N ALA A 202 -9.39 -25.00 10.63
CA ALA A 202 -10.72 -25.56 10.39
C ALA A 202 -10.72 -26.94 9.73
N SER A 203 -9.64 -27.26 8.98
CA SER A 203 -9.45 -28.55 8.31
C SER A 203 -8.76 -29.62 9.16
N GLY A 204 -8.17 -29.24 10.30
CA GLY A 204 -7.48 -30.17 11.20
C GLY A 204 -6.05 -30.54 10.77
N ARG A 205 -5.48 -29.84 9.79
CA ARG A 205 -4.20 -30.14 9.13
C ARG A 205 -3.01 -29.37 9.71
N ARG A 206 -3.23 -28.31 10.49
CA ARG A 206 -2.17 -27.44 11.06
C ARG A 206 -2.23 -27.41 12.59
N PRO A 207 -2.00 -28.55 13.29
CA PRO A 207 -2.10 -28.61 14.73
C PRO A 207 -1.07 -27.69 15.38
N TRP A 208 -1.50 -27.00 16.44
CA TRP A 208 -0.62 -26.16 17.26
C TRP A 208 -0.21 -26.89 18.54
N PHE A 209 1.05 -26.72 18.93
CA PHE A 209 1.66 -27.38 20.07
C PHE A 209 1.81 -26.39 21.22
N GLY A 210 0.93 -26.51 22.19
CA GLY A 210 0.91 -25.67 23.37
C GLY A 210 -0.42 -25.77 24.08
N LYS A 211 -0.61 -24.91 25.07
CA LYS A 211 -1.83 -24.84 25.89
C LYS A 211 -2.45 -23.47 25.78
N ILE A 212 -3.75 -23.44 25.47
CA ILE A 212 -4.59 -22.24 25.60
C ILE A 212 -5.55 -22.51 26.76
N SER A 213 -5.53 -21.65 27.79
CA SER A 213 -6.34 -21.84 29.00
C SER A 213 -7.61 -21.00 29.04
N GLU A 214 -7.61 -19.87 28.34
CA GLU A 214 -8.73 -18.94 28.28
C GLU A 214 -8.78 -18.29 26.91
N VAL A 215 -9.99 -18.17 26.35
CA VAL A 215 -10.26 -17.38 25.14
C VAL A 215 -11.54 -16.59 25.36
N ALA A 216 -11.50 -15.28 25.08
CA ALA A 216 -12.65 -14.41 25.20
C ALA A 216 -12.71 -13.43 24.03
N ILE A 217 -13.91 -13.14 23.53
CA ILE A 217 -14.14 -12.19 22.44
C ILE A 217 -15.18 -11.17 22.86
N SER A 218 -14.93 -9.90 22.55
CA SER A 218 -15.79 -8.75 22.85
C SER A 218 -16.17 -7.98 21.59
N ARG A 219 -17.34 -7.33 21.60
CA ARG A 219 -17.89 -6.50 20.51
C ARG A 219 -17.30 -5.09 20.44
N MET A 220 -16.41 -4.72 21.37
CA MET A 220 -15.79 -3.40 21.44
C MET A 220 -14.31 -3.44 21.02
N GLY A 221 -13.83 -2.35 20.42
CA GLY A 221 -12.41 -2.04 20.41
C GLY A 221 -12.05 -1.51 21.79
N THR A 222 -11.13 -2.17 22.49
CA THR A 222 -10.85 -1.87 23.89
C THR A 222 -10.23 -0.48 24.03
N SER A 223 -10.77 0.35 24.93
CA SER A 223 -10.19 1.65 25.27
C SER A 223 -8.83 1.50 25.97
N HIS A 224 -8.01 2.55 25.99
CA HIS A 224 -6.68 2.49 26.62
C HIS A 224 -6.77 2.06 28.11
N ASP A 225 -7.82 2.50 28.81
CA ASP A 225 -8.06 2.12 30.20
C ASP A 225 -8.49 0.66 30.36
N GLU A 226 -9.27 0.12 29.41
CA GLU A 226 -9.64 -1.30 29.42
C GLU A 226 -8.44 -2.20 29.11
N VAL A 227 -7.54 -1.78 28.21
CA VAL A 227 -6.29 -2.50 27.95
C VAL A 227 -5.45 -2.55 29.23
N ARG A 228 -5.28 -1.42 29.94
CA ARG A 228 -4.56 -1.39 31.22
C ARG A 228 -5.21 -2.29 32.26
N LYS A 229 -6.55 -2.27 32.38
CA LYS A 229 -7.29 -3.15 33.30
C LYS A 229 -7.08 -4.63 32.97
N THR A 230 -7.11 -5.00 31.69
CA THR A 230 -6.91 -6.38 31.21
C THR A 230 -5.58 -6.98 31.67
N PHE A 231 -4.52 -6.17 31.76
CA PHE A 231 -3.19 -6.65 32.14
C PHE A 231 -2.81 -6.39 33.61
N SER A 232 -3.50 -5.49 34.32
CA SER A 232 -3.15 -5.06 35.70
C SER A 232 -3.83 -5.84 36.83
N ARG A 233 -4.94 -6.54 36.56
CA ARG A 233 -5.62 -7.41 37.54
C ARG A 233 -5.81 -8.81 36.95
N ASP A 234 -5.90 -9.82 37.80
CA ASP A 234 -6.37 -11.18 37.43
C ASP A 234 -7.86 -11.22 37.04
N GLU A 235 -8.50 -10.07 36.82
CA GLU A 235 -9.93 -9.96 36.53
C GLU A 235 -10.21 -9.34 35.15
N LEU A 236 -10.98 -10.13 34.38
CA LEU A 236 -11.88 -9.76 33.29
C LEU A 236 -11.31 -8.83 32.20
N PHE A 237 -11.01 -9.46 31.07
CA PHE A 237 -10.84 -8.90 29.73
C PHE A 237 -11.91 -7.85 29.30
N VAL A 238 -13.06 -7.78 29.98
CA VAL A 238 -14.10 -6.79 29.70
C VAL A 238 -14.74 -6.35 31.01
N ALA A 239 -14.71 -5.05 31.31
CA ALA A 239 -15.36 -4.50 32.50
C ALA A 239 -16.89 -4.61 32.43
N ASP A 240 -17.46 -4.42 31.23
CA ASP A 240 -18.89 -4.61 30.97
C ASP A 240 -19.16 -5.97 30.30
N LYS A 241 -19.68 -6.92 31.09
CA LYS A 241 -20.06 -8.26 30.61
C LYS A 241 -21.08 -8.23 29.46
N SER A 242 -21.84 -7.15 29.29
CA SER A 242 -22.78 -7.01 28.16
C SER A 242 -22.05 -6.98 26.81
N ASN A 243 -20.78 -6.56 26.78
CA ASN A 243 -19.98 -6.48 25.56
C ASN A 243 -19.27 -7.80 25.22
N LEU A 244 -19.32 -8.78 26.11
CA LEU A 244 -18.70 -10.09 25.90
C LEU A 244 -19.54 -10.92 24.92
N VAL A 245 -18.93 -11.29 23.79
CA VAL A 245 -19.55 -12.14 22.76
C VAL A 245 -19.39 -13.61 23.13
N CYS A 246 -18.20 -14.01 23.58
CA CYS A 246 -17.96 -15.35 24.11
C CYS A 246 -16.81 -15.36 25.12
N LYS A 247 -16.83 -16.35 26.01
CA LYS A 247 -15.71 -16.66 26.89
C LYS A 247 -15.68 -18.16 27.16
N TYR A 248 -14.54 -18.77 26.87
CA TYR A 248 -14.26 -20.19 27.06
C TYR A 248 -13.10 -20.34 28.05
N GLU A 249 -13.35 -21.02 29.17
CA GLU A 249 -12.31 -21.51 30.06
C GLU A 249 -11.95 -22.94 29.67
N ILE A 250 -10.75 -23.11 29.12
CA ILE A 250 -10.31 -24.38 28.57
C ILE A 250 -9.60 -25.15 29.67
N ARG A 251 -10.38 -26.04 30.31
CA ARG A 251 -9.89 -27.04 31.26
C ARG A 251 -9.74 -28.39 30.54
N ASN A 252 -9.18 -29.38 31.24
CA ASN A 252 -9.04 -30.74 30.70
C ASN A 252 -10.40 -31.47 30.44
N SER A 253 -11.53 -30.84 30.74
CA SER A 253 -12.89 -31.35 30.53
C SER A 253 -13.45 -30.94 29.17
N SER A 254 -13.97 -31.91 28.41
CA SER A 254 -14.68 -31.70 27.14
C SER A 254 -16.07 -32.35 27.25
N PRO A 255 -17.14 -31.72 26.72
CA PRO A 255 -17.14 -30.49 25.92
C PRO A 255 -16.92 -29.21 26.73
N VAL A 256 -16.41 -28.16 26.08
CA VAL A 256 -16.20 -26.83 26.69
C VAL A 256 -17.35 -25.91 26.30
N ASN A 257 -18.06 -25.40 27.31
CA ASN A 257 -19.16 -24.46 27.14
C ASN A 257 -18.67 -23.02 27.27
N SER A 258 -19.29 -22.12 26.52
CA SER A 258 -19.09 -20.68 26.72
C SER A 258 -19.83 -20.23 27.98
N SER A 259 -19.27 -19.28 28.73
CA SER A 259 -19.99 -18.62 29.82
C SER A 259 -21.07 -17.64 29.33
N VAL A 260 -21.08 -17.34 28.03
CA VAL A 260 -22.09 -16.51 27.34
C VAL A 260 -23.06 -17.40 26.57
N SER A 261 -24.37 -17.17 26.75
CA SER A 261 -25.44 -17.90 26.08
C SER A 261 -25.43 -17.72 24.56
N GLY A 262 -25.93 -18.71 23.82
CA GLY A 262 -26.05 -18.67 22.34
C GLY A 262 -24.76 -18.99 21.57
N MET A 263 -23.65 -19.22 22.27
CA MET A 263 -22.37 -19.59 21.63
C MET A 263 -22.22 -21.10 21.46
N PRO A 264 -21.59 -21.56 20.36
CA PRO A 264 -21.48 -22.98 20.08
C PRO A 264 -20.56 -23.68 21.10
N GLN A 265 -20.97 -24.88 21.50
CA GLN A 265 -20.16 -25.75 22.35
C GLN A 265 -18.91 -26.22 21.58
N LEU A 266 -17.76 -26.20 22.24
CA LEU A 266 -16.50 -26.68 21.70
C LEU A 266 -16.28 -28.15 22.07
N VAL A 267 -15.91 -28.97 21.10
CA VAL A 267 -15.68 -30.41 21.29
C VAL A 267 -14.25 -30.75 20.94
N THR A 268 -13.66 -31.62 21.76
CA THR A 268 -12.34 -32.15 21.49
C THR A 268 -12.32 -33.00 20.22
N ARG A 269 -11.33 -32.72 19.39
CA ARG A 269 -10.93 -33.47 18.21
C ARG A 269 -9.47 -33.88 18.39
N ARG A 270 -9.03 -34.87 17.61
CA ARG A 270 -7.65 -35.34 17.60
C ARG A 270 -7.11 -35.20 16.19
N ALA A 271 -5.86 -34.78 16.06
CA ALA A 271 -5.15 -34.73 14.78
C ALA A 271 -3.79 -35.40 14.94
N VAL A 272 -3.32 -36.03 13.86
CA VAL A 272 -1.95 -36.55 13.76
C VAL A 272 -1.10 -35.44 13.16
N ALA A 273 -0.05 -35.03 13.87
CA ALA A 273 0.88 -34.05 13.33
C ALA A 273 1.90 -34.75 12.42
N GLY A 274 2.09 -34.24 11.21
CA GLY A 274 3.10 -34.77 10.27
C GLY A 274 4.47 -34.84 10.95
N GLY A 275 4.99 -36.06 11.16
CA GLY A 275 6.30 -36.31 11.78
C GLY A 275 6.31 -36.62 13.28
N ARG A 276 5.20 -36.47 14.02
CA ARG A 276 5.10 -36.89 15.44
C ARG A 276 4.06 -38.00 15.61
N LYS A 277 4.38 -39.04 16.39
CA LYS A 277 3.44 -40.14 16.73
C LYS A 277 2.33 -39.73 17.71
N GLU A 278 2.41 -38.53 18.30
CA GLU A 278 1.48 -38.07 19.32
C GLU A 278 0.22 -37.43 18.72
N LEU A 279 -0.93 -37.81 19.26
CA LEU A 279 -2.22 -37.21 18.94
C LEU A 279 -2.36 -35.87 19.66
N VAL A 280 -2.41 -34.79 18.88
CA VAL A 280 -2.67 -33.46 19.42
C VAL A 280 -4.17 -33.27 19.59
N LYS A 281 -4.59 -32.90 20.81
CA LYS A 281 -5.98 -32.54 21.10
C LYS A 281 -6.22 -31.09 20.72
N TRP A 282 -7.33 -30.83 20.04
CA TRP A 282 -7.75 -29.49 19.64
C TRP A 282 -9.27 -29.36 19.77
N LEU A 283 -9.79 -28.13 19.77
CA LEU A 283 -11.22 -27.86 19.96
C LEU A 283 -11.85 -27.32 18.68
N LYS A 284 -13.04 -27.82 18.34
CA LYS A 284 -13.88 -27.32 17.24
C LYS A 284 -15.31 -27.11 17.70
N SER A 285 -15.93 -26.02 17.26
CA SER A 285 -17.34 -25.75 17.51
C SER A 285 -18.25 -26.80 16.87
N LYS A 286 -19.30 -27.24 17.59
CA LYS A 286 -20.32 -28.17 17.06
C LYS A 286 -21.13 -27.56 15.91
N SER A 287 -21.37 -26.26 15.97
CA SER A 287 -22.09 -25.47 14.98
C SER A 287 -21.30 -24.23 14.57
N ALA A 288 -21.79 -23.51 13.56
CA ALA A 288 -21.18 -22.27 13.10
C ALA A 288 -21.18 -21.19 14.20
N ALA A 289 -20.15 -20.36 14.19
CA ALA A 289 -20.03 -19.22 15.11
C ALA A 289 -20.77 -17.99 14.57
N GLU A 290 -22.07 -18.14 14.27
CA GLU A 290 -22.87 -17.11 13.58
C GLU A 290 -23.05 -15.85 14.43
N HIS A 291 -23.33 -15.97 15.73
CA HIS A 291 -23.46 -14.82 16.62
C HIS A 291 -22.16 -14.01 16.71
N LEU A 292 -21.02 -14.70 16.78
CA LEU A 292 -19.71 -14.08 16.80
C LEU A 292 -19.43 -13.33 15.49
N THR A 293 -19.58 -14.01 14.35
CA THR A 293 -19.33 -13.41 13.03
C THR A 293 -20.28 -12.25 12.75
N SER A 294 -21.56 -12.37 13.11
CA SER A 294 -22.55 -11.29 12.95
C SER A 294 -22.25 -10.09 13.84
N SER A 295 -21.72 -10.31 15.05
CA SER A 295 -21.29 -9.21 15.92
C SER A 295 -20.12 -8.44 15.31
N VAL A 296 -19.11 -9.12 14.76
CA VAL A 296 -17.96 -8.44 14.13
C VAL A 296 -18.37 -7.69 12.87
N VAL A 297 -19.22 -8.30 12.03
CA VAL A 297 -19.72 -7.67 10.79
C VAL A 297 -20.54 -6.42 11.08
N SER A 298 -21.39 -6.44 12.11
CA SER A 298 -22.27 -5.32 12.44
C SER A 298 -21.55 -4.15 13.11
N THR A 299 -20.59 -4.42 14.01
CA THR A 299 -19.87 -3.35 14.73
C THR A 299 -18.64 -2.86 13.98
N GLY A 300 -18.07 -3.69 13.11
CA GLY A 300 -16.75 -3.45 12.51
C GLY A 300 -15.62 -3.42 13.54
N ARG A 301 -15.83 -4.01 14.72
CA ARG A 301 -14.91 -3.99 15.85
C ARG A 301 -14.93 -5.33 16.56
N PHE A 302 -13.77 -5.75 17.04
CA PHE A 302 -13.66 -6.86 17.98
C PHE A 302 -12.44 -6.71 18.87
N SER A 303 -12.48 -7.34 20.03
CA SER A 303 -11.28 -7.63 20.81
C SER A 303 -11.26 -9.12 21.11
N LEU A 304 -10.13 -9.78 20.88
CA LEU A 304 -9.86 -11.19 21.16
C LEU A 304 -8.75 -11.28 22.20
N TYR A 305 -9.09 -11.80 23.37
CA TYR A 305 -8.13 -12.11 24.42
C TYR A 305 -7.92 -13.61 24.52
N PHE A 306 -6.68 -14.00 24.76
CA PHE A 306 -6.37 -15.38 25.04
C PHE A 306 -5.12 -15.50 25.90
N THR A 307 -5.08 -16.57 26.69
CA THR A 307 -3.92 -16.94 27.48
C THR A 307 -3.31 -18.20 26.90
N TYR A 308 -2.01 -18.16 26.60
CA TYR A 308 -1.32 -19.22 25.86
C TYR A 308 0.04 -19.55 26.49
N ALA A 309 0.51 -20.77 26.26
CA ALA A 309 1.88 -21.20 26.50
C ALA A 309 2.27 -22.13 25.34
N SER A 310 3.27 -21.75 24.54
CA SER A 310 3.72 -22.58 23.43
C SER A 310 4.67 -23.67 23.93
N ASP A 311 4.55 -24.89 23.41
CA ASP A 311 5.50 -25.96 23.73
C ASP A 311 6.78 -25.84 22.88
N VAL A 312 6.73 -25.04 21.80
CA VAL A 312 7.82 -24.88 20.85
C VAL A 312 7.99 -23.40 20.51
N VAL A 313 9.15 -22.84 20.87
CA VAL A 313 9.48 -21.43 20.61
C VAL A 313 9.67 -21.15 19.12
N SER A 314 10.25 -22.10 18.37
CA SER A 314 10.45 -21.97 16.93
C SER A 314 10.08 -23.25 16.19
N SER A 315 8.94 -23.23 15.50
CA SER A 315 8.50 -24.30 14.60
C SER A 315 8.72 -23.90 13.15
N HIS A 316 9.31 -24.79 12.35
CA HIS A 316 9.49 -24.57 10.90
C HIS A 316 8.17 -24.70 10.12
N ALA A 317 7.17 -25.39 10.68
CA ALA A 317 5.86 -25.57 10.05
C ALA A 317 4.82 -24.61 10.65
N PRO A 318 3.95 -24.00 9.81
CA PRO A 318 2.89 -23.11 10.29
C PRO A 318 1.83 -23.89 11.07
N SER A 319 1.47 -23.38 12.25
CA SER A 319 0.55 -24.05 13.18
C SER A 319 -0.52 -23.09 13.69
N SER A 320 -1.79 -23.49 13.68
CA SER A 320 -2.93 -22.60 13.92
C SER A 320 -3.39 -22.63 15.37
N LEU A 321 -3.29 -21.48 16.06
CA LEU A 321 -3.70 -21.32 17.46
C LEU A 321 -5.20 -21.15 17.59
N ILE A 322 -5.77 -20.20 16.86
CA ILE A 322 -7.18 -19.84 16.90
C ILE A 322 -7.60 -19.52 15.47
N ALA A 323 -8.68 -20.12 14.99
CA ALA A 323 -9.23 -19.80 13.68
C ALA A 323 -10.76 -19.76 13.68
N ILE A 324 -11.30 -18.74 12.99
CA ILE A 324 -12.70 -18.63 12.56
C ILE A 324 -12.68 -18.82 11.05
N ALA A 325 -13.04 -20.02 10.60
CA ALA A 325 -12.94 -20.37 9.20
C ALA A 325 -13.92 -21.47 8.82
N LYS A 326 -14.34 -21.46 7.57
CA LYS A 326 -15.16 -22.52 6.99
C LYS A 326 -14.30 -23.72 6.58
N ASN A 327 -13.16 -23.44 5.96
CA ASN A 327 -12.15 -24.42 5.57
C ASN A 327 -10.76 -23.74 5.53
N SER A 328 -9.75 -24.40 4.96
CA SER A 328 -8.38 -23.86 4.88
C SER A 328 -8.20 -22.68 3.90
N GLU A 329 -9.19 -22.41 3.04
CA GLU A 329 -9.12 -21.38 1.99
C GLU A 329 -10.10 -20.22 2.22
N GLN A 330 -11.14 -20.45 3.02
CA GLN A 330 -12.16 -19.45 3.36
C GLN A 330 -12.08 -19.15 4.85
N LEU A 331 -11.36 -18.06 5.13
CA LEU A 331 -10.95 -17.66 6.47
C LEU A 331 -11.59 -16.32 6.82
N ASN A 332 -12.12 -16.18 8.03
CA ASN A 332 -12.52 -14.88 8.57
C ASN A 332 -11.38 -14.27 9.40
N LEU A 333 -10.79 -15.09 10.28
CA LEU A 333 -9.66 -14.76 11.14
C LEU A 333 -8.85 -16.02 11.46
N ALA A 334 -7.53 -15.97 11.34
CA ALA A 334 -6.62 -17.00 11.86
C ALA A 334 -5.41 -16.37 12.55
N LEU A 335 -5.05 -16.96 13.68
CA LEU A 335 -3.81 -16.73 14.41
C LEU A 335 -2.91 -17.95 14.21
N THR A 336 -1.80 -17.78 13.51
CA THR A 336 -0.88 -18.87 13.14
C THR A 336 0.51 -18.57 13.68
N GLN A 337 1.14 -19.54 14.35
CA GLN A 337 2.56 -19.46 14.70
C GLN A 337 3.41 -19.96 13.52
N MET A 338 4.41 -19.17 13.16
CA MET A 338 5.46 -19.53 12.20
C MET A 338 6.81 -19.11 12.80
N GLY A 339 7.69 -20.06 13.11
CA GLY A 339 8.87 -19.77 13.91
C GLY A 339 8.49 -19.18 15.27
N ALA A 340 9.10 -18.06 15.63
CA ALA A 340 8.81 -17.27 16.82
C ALA A 340 7.70 -16.21 16.59
N ASP A 341 7.20 -16.09 15.36
CA ASP A 341 6.32 -15.00 14.97
C ASP A 341 4.84 -15.42 15.02
N LEU A 342 3.97 -14.44 15.29
CA LEU A 342 2.54 -14.59 15.15
C LEU A 342 2.07 -13.95 13.84
N ILE A 343 1.48 -14.78 12.99
CA ILE A 343 0.83 -14.38 11.75
C ILE A 343 -0.68 -14.25 12.00
N ILE A 344 -1.23 -13.08 11.67
CA ILE A 344 -2.66 -12.79 11.72
C ILE A 344 -3.17 -12.69 10.29
N SER A 345 -4.00 -13.66 9.89
CA SER A 345 -4.79 -13.60 8.66
C SER A 345 -6.18 -13.07 8.99
N LEU A 346 -6.58 -11.97 8.37
CA LEU A 346 -7.82 -11.26 8.66
C LEU A 346 -8.53 -10.92 7.36
N ARG A 347 -9.75 -11.43 7.17
CA ARG A 347 -10.52 -11.20 5.94
C ARG A 347 -11.23 -9.86 5.94
N THR A 348 -10.97 -9.13 4.86
CA THR A 348 -11.61 -7.89 4.42
C THR A 348 -11.74 -7.97 2.90
N MET A 349 -12.50 -7.08 2.25
CA MET A 349 -12.45 -7.05 0.76
C MET A 349 -11.05 -6.64 0.26
N ALA A 350 -10.29 -5.89 1.06
CA ALA A 350 -8.93 -5.51 0.76
C ALA A 350 -7.96 -6.69 0.90
N THR A 351 -8.23 -7.72 1.71
CA THR A 351 -7.32 -8.84 1.96
C THR A 351 -7.71 -10.16 1.28
N GLY A 352 -8.85 -10.18 0.58
CA GLY A 352 -9.35 -11.35 -0.15
C GLY A 352 -9.99 -12.43 0.76
N LEU A 353 -10.52 -13.48 0.13
CA LEU A 353 -11.30 -14.54 0.81
C LEU A 353 -10.46 -15.40 1.77
N GLU A 354 -9.18 -15.54 1.47
CA GLU A 354 -8.19 -16.26 2.29
C GLU A 354 -7.71 -15.40 3.47
N GLY A 355 -7.95 -14.08 3.44
CA GLY A 355 -7.53 -13.14 4.49
C GLY A 355 -6.00 -13.03 4.66
N ASN A 356 -5.24 -13.44 3.65
CA ASN A 356 -3.78 -13.58 3.69
C ASN A 356 -3.05 -12.71 2.66
N LYS A 357 -3.77 -11.84 1.95
CA LYS A 357 -3.20 -10.99 0.89
C LYS A 357 -3.40 -9.53 1.27
N PRO A 358 -2.65 -8.96 2.21
CA PRO A 358 -1.51 -9.54 2.93
C PRO A 358 -1.83 -10.05 4.35
N GLN A 359 -0.88 -10.78 4.94
CA GLN A 359 -0.91 -11.20 6.35
C GLN A 359 -0.24 -10.13 7.24
N PHE A 360 -0.68 -10.02 8.49
CA PHE A 360 -0.03 -9.17 9.50
C PHE A 360 0.89 -10.02 10.36
N VAL A 361 2.15 -9.61 10.49
CA VAL A 361 3.17 -10.37 11.23
C VAL A 361 3.62 -9.59 12.46
N VAL A 362 3.54 -10.28 13.60
CA VAL A 362 3.98 -9.81 14.90
C VAL A 362 5.26 -10.55 15.23
N PRO A 363 6.44 -9.95 15.00
CA PRO A 363 7.72 -10.62 15.22
C PRO A 363 7.93 -10.94 16.69
N ASP A 364 8.67 -12.02 16.94
CA ASP A 364 9.12 -12.46 18.26
C ASP A 364 7.97 -12.53 19.27
N PHE A 365 6.79 -12.98 18.83
CA PHE A 365 5.62 -13.11 19.68
C PHE A 365 5.78 -14.27 20.68
N PHE A 366 6.33 -15.39 20.21
CA PHE A 366 6.61 -16.61 20.98
C PHE A 366 8.10 -16.64 21.37
N GLN A 367 8.45 -16.09 22.52
CA GLN A 367 9.86 -15.98 22.97
C GLN A 367 10.28 -17.09 23.93
N ASP A 368 9.33 -17.66 24.68
CA ASP A 368 9.58 -18.74 25.62
C ASP A 368 8.35 -19.67 25.72
N THR A 369 8.45 -20.70 26.56
CA THR A 369 7.39 -21.70 26.78
C THR A 369 6.53 -21.41 28.01
N LYS A 370 6.66 -20.23 28.61
CA LYS A 370 5.89 -19.81 29.78
C LYS A 370 4.49 -19.37 29.35
N LYS A 371 3.67 -19.11 30.37
CA LYS A 371 2.32 -18.61 30.21
C LYS A 371 2.35 -17.12 29.92
N HIS A 372 1.76 -16.73 28.80
CA HIS A 372 1.60 -15.36 28.34
C HIS A 372 0.13 -15.00 28.15
N ARG A 373 -0.15 -13.69 28.19
CA ARG A 373 -1.46 -13.12 27.91
C ARG A 373 -1.39 -12.28 26.65
N ALA A 374 -2.34 -12.48 25.75
CA ALA A 374 -2.45 -11.70 24.52
C ALA A 374 -3.80 -11.04 24.40
N LEU A 375 -3.78 -9.83 23.88
CA LEU A 375 -4.98 -9.10 23.50
C LEU A 375 -4.81 -8.59 22.07
N ILE A 376 -5.66 -9.03 21.17
CA ILE A 376 -5.77 -8.54 19.81
C ILE A 376 -7.01 -7.69 19.70
N THR A 377 -6.86 -6.41 19.37
CA THR A 377 -7.97 -5.48 19.21
C THR A 377 -8.02 -5.05 17.77
N CYS A 378 -9.19 -5.12 17.16
CA CYS A 378 -9.42 -4.55 15.86
C CYS A 378 -10.52 -3.52 16.01
N GLU A 379 -10.15 -2.26 16.01
CA GLU A 379 -11.10 -1.17 16.03
C GLU A 379 -11.16 -0.54 14.66
N LYS A 380 -12.19 -0.86 13.87
CA LYS A 380 -12.36 -0.38 12.49
C LYS A 380 -11.17 -0.84 11.62
N TRP A 381 -10.21 0.05 11.38
CA TRP A 381 -9.07 -0.15 10.47
C TRP A 381 -7.73 -0.24 11.18
N VAL A 382 -7.72 -0.34 12.52
CA VAL A 382 -6.47 -0.46 13.28
C VAL A 382 -6.53 -1.74 14.07
N LEU A 383 -5.62 -2.64 13.72
CA LEU A 383 -5.37 -3.88 14.42
C LEU A 383 -4.21 -3.64 15.39
N ARG A 384 -4.42 -3.91 16.68
CA ARG A 384 -3.39 -3.84 17.71
C ARG A 384 -3.22 -5.19 18.35
N VAL A 385 -1.98 -5.53 18.67
CA VAL A 385 -1.60 -6.80 19.30
C VAL A 385 -0.77 -6.47 20.51
N TYR A 386 -1.32 -6.77 21.68
CA TYR A 386 -0.67 -6.58 22.97
C TYR A 386 -0.21 -7.92 23.51
N ARG A 387 0.98 -7.95 24.13
CA ARG A 387 1.51 -9.14 24.81
C ARG A 387 1.98 -8.80 26.21
N ASP A 388 1.37 -9.43 27.21
CA ASP A 388 1.63 -9.34 28.66
C ASP A 388 1.46 -7.97 29.33
N SER A 389 1.72 -6.87 28.60
CA SER A 389 1.58 -5.51 29.08
C SER A 389 0.94 -4.57 28.04
N PRO A 390 0.32 -3.46 28.47
CA PRO A 390 -0.20 -2.42 27.58
C PRO A 390 0.86 -1.72 26.73
N GLU A 391 2.10 -1.66 27.22
CA GLU A 391 3.24 -1.00 26.56
C GLU A 391 3.83 -1.85 25.43
N ASN A 392 3.75 -3.18 25.55
CA ASN A 392 4.20 -4.11 24.53
C ASN A 392 3.10 -4.31 23.47
N VAL A 393 2.94 -3.29 22.62
CA VAL A 393 1.91 -3.23 21.57
C VAL A 393 2.52 -3.11 20.18
N GLN A 394 2.00 -3.90 19.25
CA GLN A 394 2.21 -3.71 17.82
C GLN A 394 0.92 -3.21 17.17
N THR A 395 1.04 -2.25 16.25
CA THR A 395 -0.10 -1.61 15.59
C THR A 395 0.01 -1.76 14.07
N PHE A 396 -1.09 -2.14 13.43
CA PHE A 396 -1.23 -2.26 11.99
C PHE A 396 -2.41 -1.41 11.51
N VAL A 397 -2.17 -0.60 10.48
CA VAL A 397 -3.17 0.27 9.88
C VAL A 397 -3.67 -0.35 8.57
N ILE A 398 -4.95 -0.70 8.54
CA ILE A 398 -5.69 -1.25 7.40
C ILE A 398 -6.34 -0.10 6.61
N GLY A 399 -5.52 0.88 6.21
CA GLY A 399 -5.95 2.14 5.61
C GLY A 399 -6.12 2.10 4.09
N PRO A 400 -6.46 3.24 3.46
CA PRO A 400 -6.61 3.34 2.02
C PRO A 400 -5.30 3.04 1.27
N GLY A 401 -4.14 3.29 1.90
CA GLY A 401 -2.86 2.90 1.32
C GLY A 401 -2.69 1.39 1.22
N LEU A 402 -3.09 0.65 2.26
CA LEU A 402 -3.07 -0.82 2.21
C LEU A 402 -4.06 -1.35 1.16
N ALA A 403 -5.27 -0.79 1.10
CA ALA A 403 -6.27 -1.19 0.10
C ALA A 403 -5.79 -0.90 -1.33
N LEU A 404 -5.16 0.26 -1.56
CA LEU A 404 -4.62 0.65 -2.86
C LEU A 404 -3.49 -0.29 -3.28
N THR A 405 -2.50 -0.47 -2.41
CA THR A 405 -1.33 -1.32 -2.69
C THR A 405 -1.76 -2.77 -2.89
N ASN A 406 -2.68 -3.30 -2.09
CA ASN A 406 -3.13 -4.67 -2.28
C ASN A 406 -3.97 -4.89 -3.55
N ARG A 407 -4.77 -3.88 -3.93
CA ARG A 407 -5.62 -3.93 -5.13
C ARG A 407 -4.81 -3.77 -6.41
N PHE A 408 -3.83 -2.87 -6.41
CA PHE A 408 -3.14 -2.40 -7.62
C PHE A 408 -1.66 -2.70 -7.64
N LEU A 409 -1.10 -3.38 -6.64
CA LEU A 409 0.30 -3.83 -6.62
C LEU A 409 0.33 -5.26 -6.06
N PRO A 410 -0.12 -6.25 -6.82
CA PRO A 410 -0.39 -7.59 -6.31
C PRO A 410 0.88 -8.32 -5.86
N SER A 411 2.06 -7.89 -6.31
CA SER A 411 3.33 -8.31 -5.72
C SER A 411 3.34 -8.13 -4.19
N TYR A 412 2.60 -7.15 -3.63
CA TYR A 412 2.57 -6.83 -2.18
C TYR A 412 1.69 -7.79 -1.37
N ARG A 413 0.90 -8.63 -2.04
CA ARG A 413 0.04 -9.62 -1.41
C ARG A 413 0.81 -10.66 -0.62
N THR A 414 2.11 -10.85 -0.91
CA THR A 414 3.00 -11.83 -0.28
C THR A 414 3.93 -11.23 0.77
N LEU A 415 3.85 -9.92 1.02
CA LEU A 415 4.68 -9.26 2.01
C LEU A 415 4.09 -9.42 3.41
N ASP A 416 4.90 -9.94 4.33
CA ASP A 416 4.61 -9.92 5.76
C ASP A 416 4.53 -8.46 6.24
N ILE A 417 3.30 -7.98 6.51
CA ILE A 417 3.13 -6.62 7.03
C ILE A 417 3.57 -6.61 8.47
N THR A 418 4.77 -6.08 8.72
CA THR A 418 5.16 -5.59 10.04
C THR A 418 4.64 -4.15 10.24
N SER A 419 4.65 -3.64 11.47
CA SER A 419 4.15 -2.29 11.78
C SER A 419 4.78 -1.19 10.92
N ARG A 420 6.08 -1.31 10.58
CA ARG A 420 6.80 -0.38 9.69
C ARG A 420 6.27 -0.34 8.26
N PHE A 421 5.64 -1.42 7.79
CA PHE A 421 5.13 -1.54 6.42
C PHE A 421 3.78 -0.84 6.24
N ALA A 422 2.95 -0.83 7.29
CA ALA A 422 1.66 -0.14 7.28
C ALA A 422 1.83 1.37 7.08
N ASP A 423 2.84 1.98 7.72
CA ASP A 423 3.15 3.40 7.57
C ASP A 423 3.56 3.77 6.13
N ILE A 424 4.29 2.88 5.45
CA ILE A 424 4.80 3.16 4.10
C ILE A 424 3.68 3.11 3.06
N ASN A 425 2.71 2.20 3.20
CA ASN A 425 1.54 2.16 2.32
C ASN A 425 0.75 3.48 2.38
N GLU A 426 0.64 4.08 3.57
CA GLU A 426 0.02 5.39 3.74
C GLU A 426 0.86 6.52 3.11
N VAL A 427 2.20 6.45 3.19
CA VAL A 427 3.09 7.40 2.49
C VAL A 427 2.98 7.26 0.97
N LEU A 428 2.94 6.04 0.43
CA LEU A 428 2.78 5.79 -1.01
C LEU A 428 1.46 6.38 -1.52
N PHE A 429 0.38 6.13 -0.78
CA PHE A 429 -0.91 6.73 -1.07
C PHE A 429 -0.86 8.26 -1.04
N ALA A 430 -0.25 8.84 -0.01
CA ALA A 430 -0.08 10.29 0.07
C ALA A 430 0.77 10.85 -1.08
N LEU A 431 1.80 10.15 -1.55
CA LEU A 431 2.61 10.55 -2.71
C LEU A 431 1.79 10.56 -4.00
N ILE A 432 0.97 9.53 -4.24
CA ILE A 432 0.07 9.45 -5.41
C ILE A 432 -0.89 10.64 -5.47
N VAL A 433 -1.36 11.09 -4.31
CA VAL A 433 -2.25 12.27 -4.21
C VAL A 433 -1.47 13.58 -4.33
N THR A 434 -0.36 13.73 -3.60
CA THR A 434 0.35 15.01 -3.44
C THR A 434 1.28 15.35 -4.59
N VAL A 435 1.82 14.39 -5.34
CA VAL A 435 2.71 14.66 -6.48
C VAL A 435 1.97 15.39 -7.62
N PRO A 436 0.82 14.90 -8.11
CA PRO A 436 0.05 15.60 -9.15
C PRO A 436 -0.47 16.97 -8.70
N LEU A 437 -1.00 17.07 -7.47
CA LEU A 437 -1.48 18.33 -6.90
C LEU A 437 -0.34 19.34 -6.71
N GLY A 438 0.82 18.88 -6.27
CA GLY A 438 2.03 19.69 -6.09
C GLY A 438 2.53 20.29 -7.40
N LEU A 439 2.46 19.53 -8.50
CA LEU A 439 2.80 20.03 -9.84
C LEU A 439 1.87 21.18 -10.29
N ILE A 440 0.56 20.99 -10.17
CA ILE A 440 -0.45 21.98 -10.60
C ILE A 440 -0.36 23.24 -9.73
N SER A 441 -0.32 23.07 -8.41
CA SER A 441 -0.23 24.19 -7.46
C SER A 441 1.07 24.96 -7.61
N SER A 442 2.20 24.27 -7.82
CA SER A 442 3.48 24.91 -8.14
C SER A 442 3.37 25.79 -9.38
N ARG A 443 2.69 25.32 -10.44
CA ARG A 443 2.46 26.14 -11.64
C ARG A 443 1.64 27.39 -11.33
N MET A 444 0.58 27.27 -10.52
CA MET A 444 -0.23 28.42 -10.11
C MET A 444 0.59 29.45 -9.33
N VAL A 445 1.37 28.99 -8.35
CA VAL A 445 2.27 29.84 -7.55
C VAL A 445 3.30 30.52 -8.45
N TYR A 446 3.90 29.79 -9.40
CA TYR A 446 4.85 30.35 -10.36
C TYR A 446 4.22 31.44 -11.23
N VAL A 447 3.01 31.23 -11.75
CA VAL A 447 2.31 32.23 -12.57
C VAL A 447 1.96 33.49 -11.75
N MET A 448 1.60 33.32 -10.48
CA MET A 448 1.17 34.40 -9.59
C MET A 448 2.32 35.03 -8.78
N ARG A 449 3.57 34.59 -8.94
CA ARG A 449 4.71 34.99 -8.11
C ARG A 449 4.97 36.49 -8.01
N ARG A 450 4.54 37.28 -9.01
CA ARG A 450 4.63 38.75 -8.99
C ARG A 450 3.66 39.40 -7.99
N ARG A 451 2.54 38.74 -7.69
CA ARG A 451 1.55 39.15 -6.68
C ARG A 451 1.82 38.39 -5.38
N ARG A 452 2.76 38.88 -4.57
CA ARG A 452 3.32 38.15 -3.41
C ARG A 452 2.26 37.63 -2.44
N LEU A 453 1.27 38.46 -2.06
CA LEU A 453 0.20 38.05 -1.14
C LEU A 453 -0.67 36.93 -1.70
N ILE A 454 -1.14 37.06 -2.95
CA ILE A 454 -1.96 36.03 -3.62
C ILE A 454 -1.16 34.75 -3.81
N SER A 455 0.10 34.86 -4.22
CA SER A 455 0.99 33.72 -4.39
C SER A 455 1.24 32.98 -3.08
N ALA A 456 1.40 33.70 -1.97
CA ALA A 456 1.55 33.12 -0.63
C ALA A 456 0.26 32.42 -0.19
N ALA A 457 -0.89 33.05 -0.37
CA ALA A 457 -2.19 32.47 -0.06
C ALA A 457 -2.44 31.16 -0.84
N ILE A 458 -2.17 31.15 -2.16
CA ILE A 458 -2.28 29.94 -2.99
C ILE A 458 -1.30 28.86 -2.50
N ALA A 459 -0.06 29.23 -2.17
CA ALA A 459 0.95 28.28 -1.72
C ALA A 459 0.54 27.61 -0.40
N SER A 460 -0.02 28.36 0.54
CA SER A 460 -0.52 27.84 1.83
C SER A 460 -1.77 27.00 1.64
N ALA A 461 -2.75 27.50 0.87
CA ALA A 461 -3.99 26.77 0.60
C ALA A 461 -3.73 25.43 -0.11
N ALA A 462 -2.78 25.41 -1.04
CA ALA A 462 -2.39 24.18 -1.73
C ALA A 462 -1.80 23.12 -0.79
N ILE A 463 -1.22 23.50 0.35
CA ILE A 463 -0.68 22.56 1.35
C ILE A 463 -1.80 22.10 2.29
N VAL A 464 -2.56 23.04 2.84
CA VAL A 464 -3.54 22.77 3.90
C VAL A 464 -4.78 22.08 3.35
N LEU A 465 -5.31 22.53 2.21
CA LEU A 465 -6.61 22.05 1.71
C LEU A 465 -6.61 20.55 1.37
N PRO A 466 -5.62 20.00 0.63
CA PRO A 466 -5.59 18.56 0.37
C PRO A 466 -5.45 17.72 1.65
N ALA A 467 -4.57 18.14 2.55
CA ALA A 467 -4.35 17.45 3.82
C ALA A 467 -5.62 17.45 4.70
N LEU A 468 -6.30 18.59 4.79
CA LEU A 468 -7.53 18.74 5.54
C LEU A 468 -8.68 17.95 4.92
N MET A 469 -8.91 18.08 3.60
CA MET A 469 -9.98 17.36 2.91
C MET A 469 -9.82 15.85 3.03
N MET A 470 -8.59 15.34 2.91
CA MET A 470 -8.34 13.92 3.07
C MET A 470 -8.52 13.46 4.51
N GLY A 471 -7.98 14.20 5.48
CA GLY A 471 -8.15 13.90 6.90
C GLY A 471 -9.63 13.89 7.30
N LEU A 472 -10.42 14.85 6.81
CA LEU A 472 -11.86 14.91 7.05
C LEU A 472 -12.62 13.77 6.35
N ALA A 473 -12.26 13.43 5.11
CA ALA A 473 -12.88 12.33 4.39
C ALA A 473 -12.63 11.00 5.11
N ILE A 474 -11.40 10.75 5.56
CA ILE A 474 -11.06 9.58 6.37
C ILE A 474 -11.81 9.64 7.71
N ALA A 475 -11.77 10.75 8.44
CA ALA A 475 -12.48 10.89 9.72
C ALA A 475 -13.98 10.60 9.59
N PHE A 476 -14.64 11.18 8.57
CA PHE A 476 -16.04 10.98 8.27
C PHE A 476 -16.37 9.52 7.95
N MET A 477 -15.62 8.91 7.03
CA MET A 477 -15.88 7.53 6.60
C MET A 477 -15.56 6.49 7.65
N THR A 478 -14.54 6.78 8.46
CA THR A 478 -14.14 5.90 9.55
C THR A 478 -14.95 6.19 10.82
N GLY A 479 -15.68 7.29 10.91
CA GLY A 479 -16.33 7.78 12.13
C GLY A 479 -15.35 7.97 13.29
N ARG A 480 -14.08 8.27 12.99
CA ARG A 480 -13.01 8.49 13.98
C ARG A 480 -12.78 9.99 14.18
N PRO A 481 -12.19 10.40 15.33
CA PRO A 481 -11.68 11.76 15.45
C PRO A 481 -10.64 12.05 14.36
N PHE A 482 -10.51 13.32 14.01
CA PHE A 482 -9.55 13.78 13.03
C PHE A 482 -8.12 13.42 13.47
N ASP A 483 -7.38 12.75 12.59
CA ASP A 483 -6.00 12.32 12.84
C ASP A 483 -5.02 13.45 12.46
N THR A 484 -4.47 14.10 13.47
CA THR A 484 -3.52 15.21 13.31
C THR A 484 -2.19 14.76 12.74
N GLU A 485 -1.77 13.51 13.00
CA GLU A 485 -0.53 12.96 12.48
C GLU A 485 -0.65 12.69 10.98
N HIS A 486 -1.76 12.08 10.55
CA HIS A 486 -2.05 11.89 9.13
C HIS A 486 -2.10 13.23 8.39
N PHE A 487 -2.76 14.24 8.96
CA PHE A 487 -2.80 15.59 8.41
C PHE A 487 -1.39 16.17 8.23
N LEU A 488 -0.54 16.10 9.26
CA LEU A 488 0.81 16.66 9.22
C LEU A 488 1.68 15.95 8.16
N ARG A 489 1.63 14.61 8.09
CA ARG A 489 2.34 13.83 7.07
C ARG A 489 1.95 14.26 5.65
N MET A 490 0.65 14.37 5.38
CA MET A 490 0.11 14.83 4.09
C MET A 490 0.55 16.27 3.75
N ALA A 491 0.48 17.18 4.73
CA ALA A 491 0.90 18.57 4.54
C ALA A 491 2.39 18.69 4.23
N ILE A 492 3.25 17.92 4.91
CA ILE A 492 4.70 17.86 4.64
C ILE A 492 4.96 17.36 3.22
N LEU A 493 4.35 16.24 2.82
CA LEU A 493 4.53 15.68 1.47
C LEU A 493 4.05 16.64 0.38
N MET A 494 2.93 17.33 0.61
CA MET A 494 2.42 18.35 -0.30
C MET A 494 3.37 19.56 -0.40
N ALA A 495 3.93 20.01 0.73
CA ALA A 495 4.92 21.08 0.75
C ALA A 495 6.19 20.70 -0.01
N LEU A 496 6.71 19.49 0.19
CA LEU A 496 7.89 18.96 -0.48
C LEU A 496 7.67 18.86 -2.00
N SER A 497 6.57 18.20 -2.41
CA SER A 497 6.19 18.04 -3.81
C SER A 497 6.07 19.40 -4.52
N LYS A 498 5.29 20.33 -3.96
CA LYS A 498 5.13 21.69 -4.51
C LYS A 498 6.47 22.42 -4.63
N SER A 499 7.29 22.38 -3.57
CA SER A 499 8.55 23.12 -3.51
C SER A 499 9.56 22.57 -4.52
N LEU A 500 9.63 21.25 -4.67
CA LEU A 500 10.44 20.59 -5.69
C LEU A 500 10.08 21.08 -7.09
N PHE A 501 8.79 21.02 -7.46
CA PHE A 501 8.34 21.49 -8.78
C PHE A 501 8.54 22.99 -8.96
N PHE A 502 8.40 23.80 -7.90
CA PHE A 502 8.58 25.25 -7.99
C PHE A 502 10.04 25.62 -8.25
N LEU A 503 10.97 25.01 -7.50
CA LEU A 503 12.42 25.17 -7.70
C LEU A 503 12.82 24.75 -9.12
N MET A 504 12.26 23.66 -9.63
CA MET A 504 12.48 23.23 -11.01
C MET A 504 12.05 24.28 -12.04
N MET A 505 10.91 24.95 -11.84
CA MET A 505 10.43 26.01 -12.74
C MET A 505 11.29 27.29 -12.64
N VAL A 506 11.70 27.69 -11.44
CA VAL A 506 12.58 28.87 -11.24
C VAL A 506 13.95 28.63 -11.88
N ARG A 507 14.52 27.44 -11.71
CA ARG A 507 15.79 27.06 -12.34
C ARG A 507 15.71 27.19 -13.86
N GLU A 508 14.62 26.74 -14.48
CA GLU A 508 14.43 26.83 -15.94
C GLU A 508 14.43 28.25 -16.47
N GLU A 509 13.77 29.17 -15.78
CA GLU A 509 13.74 30.56 -16.21
C GLU A 509 15.12 31.20 -16.18
N ARG A 510 15.92 30.92 -15.15
CA ARG A 510 17.30 31.41 -15.05
C ARG A 510 18.17 30.90 -16.20
N PHE A 511 18.05 29.61 -16.56
CA PHE A 511 18.77 29.05 -17.71
C PHE A 511 18.30 29.66 -19.04
N SER A 512 17.00 29.94 -19.20
CA SER A 512 16.46 30.58 -20.41
C SER A 512 17.03 31.99 -20.58
N LEU A 513 17.05 32.79 -19.51
CA LEU A 513 17.58 34.15 -19.50
C LEU A 513 19.09 34.17 -19.78
N ALA A 514 19.86 33.26 -19.18
CA ALA A 514 21.29 33.14 -19.42
C ALA A 514 21.62 32.74 -20.87
N SER A 515 20.77 31.93 -21.53
CA SER A 515 20.96 31.53 -22.93
C SER A 515 20.58 32.59 -23.96
N HIS A 516 19.76 33.58 -23.60
CA HIS A 516 19.41 34.72 -24.46
C HIS A 516 20.42 35.87 -24.33
N ASN A 517 21.14 35.97 -23.21
CA ASN A 517 22.21 36.95 -23.00
C ASN A 517 23.59 36.34 -23.30
N GLY A 518 23.80 35.84 -24.52
CA GLY A 518 25.15 35.49 -24.99
C GLY A 518 26.12 36.69 -24.91
N PRO A 519 27.44 36.47 -24.84
CA PRO A 519 28.40 37.54 -24.60
C PRO A 519 28.26 38.62 -25.67
N VAL A 520 27.94 39.83 -25.23
CA VAL A 520 28.00 41.03 -26.07
C VAL A 520 29.46 41.19 -26.49
N SER A 521 29.77 40.94 -27.76
CA SER A 521 31.07 41.30 -28.33
C SER A 521 31.27 42.79 -28.13
N PRO A 522 32.39 43.25 -27.55
CA PRO A 522 32.63 44.69 -27.42
C PRO A 522 32.70 45.28 -28.83
N ALA A 523 31.88 46.29 -29.07
CA ALA A 523 31.92 47.08 -30.28
C ALA A 523 33.33 47.64 -30.45
N VAL A 524 33.94 47.36 -31.60
CA VAL A 524 35.14 48.04 -32.07
C VAL A 524 34.74 49.49 -32.34
N THR A 525 34.97 50.38 -31.37
CA THR A 525 35.10 51.81 -31.61
C THR A 525 36.38 52.04 -32.40
N SER A 526 36.28 52.06 -33.73
CA SER A 526 37.32 52.63 -34.59
C SER A 526 37.21 54.15 -34.53
N THR A 527 38.02 54.76 -33.67
CA THR A 527 38.41 56.16 -33.74
C THR A 527 39.15 56.39 -35.06
N VAL A 528 38.53 57.10 -36.00
CA VAL A 528 39.24 57.70 -37.14
C VAL A 528 39.76 59.06 -36.67
N HIS A 529 41.07 59.17 -36.57
CA HIS A 529 41.78 60.41 -36.35
C HIS A 529 41.69 61.29 -37.60
N GLU A 530 41.09 62.46 -37.46
CA GLU A 530 41.43 63.65 -38.25
C GLU A 530 42.83 64.12 -37.82
N GLN A 531 43.76 64.24 -38.76
CA GLN A 531 44.81 65.26 -38.70
C GLN A 531 45.27 65.62 -40.12
N SER A 532 45.16 66.91 -40.40
CA SER A 532 45.68 67.69 -41.51
C SER A 532 47.21 67.58 -41.67
N TYR A 533 47.69 67.42 -42.90
CA TYR A 533 48.57 68.35 -43.64
C TYR A 533 48.77 67.87 -45.07
#